data_AF-A0A354Z9U3-F1
#
_entry.id   AF-A0A354Z9U3-F1
#
_cell.length_a   1.000
_cell.length_b   1.000
_cell.length_c   1.000
_cell.angle_alpha   90.00
_cell.angle_beta   90.00
_cell.angle_gamma   90.00
#
_symmetry.space_group_name_H-M   'P 1'
#
loop_
_entity.id
_entity.type
_entity.pdbx_description
1 polymer ?
#
loop_
_entity_poly.entity_id
_entity_poly.type
_entity_poly.pdbx_seq_one_letter_code
_entity_poly.pdbx_strand_id
1 'polypeptide(L)'
;MNDLKSSLLKRGALPLLIILIVVIIGAFFVVRLVQRSTVQAIIKKDQPMGILFIFEQQGKPVSNQLLIWYPSRRKAAIMDIPGSMGIILKSADKMSSIDSVYDSQNPDKFVKEISDYLKFPINGWLLYDERRLSRTVDLLGGLQLFIPDPVMNSDSMKDISLPGGSVVLDGDKVNQY
;
A
#
# COMPACT_ATOMS: atom_id res chain seq x y z
N MET A 1 54.10 -36.34 2.39
CA MET A 1 52.91 -36.23 1.52
C MET A 1 52.00 -35.14 2.11
N ASN A 2 52.20 -33.85 1.74
CA ASN A 2 51.20 -32.76 1.87
C ASN A 2 51.66 -31.34 1.44
N ASP A 3 52.75 -31.17 0.67
CA ASP A 3 53.25 -29.83 0.30
C ASP A 3 52.91 -29.38 -1.14
N LEU A 4 51.71 -29.67 -1.65
CA LEU A 4 51.34 -29.33 -3.04
C LEU A 4 50.06 -28.51 -3.21
N LYS A 5 49.48 -27.94 -2.13
CA LYS A 5 48.18 -27.25 -2.22
C LYS A 5 48.18 -25.77 -1.78
N SER A 6 49.26 -25.02 -1.99
CA SER A 6 49.32 -23.61 -1.56
C SER A 6 49.83 -22.57 -2.57
N SER A 7 50.22 -22.94 -3.80
CA SER A 7 50.83 -21.99 -4.75
C SER A 7 49.87 -21.40 -5.80
N LEU A 8 48.71 -22.02 -6.06
CA LEU A 8 47.70 -21.49 -7.01
C LEU A 8 46.74 -20.46 -6.39
N LEU A 9 46.68 -20.39 -5.05
CA LEU A 9 45.79 -19.51 -4.29
C LEU A 9 46.32 -18.08 -4.08
N LYS A 10 47.55 -17.76 -4.49
CA LYS A 10 48.20 -16.50 -4.04
C LYS A 10 48.17 -15.33 -5.02
N ARG A 11 47.81 -15.52 -6.30
CA ARG A 11 47.84 -14.42 -7.29
C ARG A 11 46.49 -14.12 -7.96
N GLY A 12 45.67 -15.12 -8.25
CA GLY A 12 44.33 -14.93 -8.83
C GLY A 12 43.18 -14.87 -7.81
N ALA A 13 43.35 -15.48 -6.63
CA ALA A 13 42.30 -15.50 -5.62
C ALA A 13 42.24 -14.21 -4.78
N LEU A 14 43.36 -13.49 -4.66
CA LEU A 14 43.44 -12.24 -3.90
C LEU A 14 42.47 -11.15 -4.42
N PRO A 15 42.44 -10.82 -5.73
CA PRO A 15 41.47 -9.84 -6.24
C PRO A 15 40.02 -10.33 -6.12
N LEU A 16 39.78 -11.64 -6.27
CA LEU A 16 38.45 -12.23 -6.12
C LEU A 16 37.91 -12.10 -4.69
N LEU A 17 38.79 -12.30 -3.69
CA LEU A 17 38.47 -12.19 -2.27
C LEU A 17 38.19 -10.73 -1.89
N ILE A 18 38.94 -9.78 -2.46
CA ILE A 18 38.71 -8.34 -2.29
C ILE A 18 37.35 -7.93 -2.87
N ILE A 19 37.01 -8.38 -4.08
CA ILE A 19 35.70 -8.10 -4.70
C ILE A 19 34.57 -8.69 -3.85
N LEU A 20 34.72 -9.91 -3.36
CA LEU A 20 33.73 -10.55 -2.50
C LEU A 20 33.51 -9.76 -1.20
N ILE A 21 34.57 -9.27 -0.58
CA ILE A 21 34.49 -8.44 0.63
C ILE A 21 33.76 -7.12 0.33
N VAL A 22 34.07 -6.46 -0.78
CA VAL A 22 33.40 -5.21 -1.19
C VAL A 22 31.90 -5.44 -1.44
N VAL A 23 31.53 -6.55 -2.09
CA VAL A 23 30.13 -6.92 -2.32
C VAL A 23 29.41 -7.20 -1.00
N ILE A 24 30.03 -7.90 -0.06
CA ILE A 24 29.44 -8.18 1.26
C ILE A 24 29.24 -6.89 2.06
N ILE A 25 30.23 -6.00 2.07
CA ILE A 25 30.13 -4.70 2.75
C ILE A 25 29.05 -3.84 2.09
N GLY A 26 29.00 -3.78 0.76
CA GLY A 26 27.99 -3.06 0.00
C GLY A 26 26.58 -3.59 0.27
N ALA A 27 26.39 -4.90 0.21
CA ALA A 27 25.12 -5.54 0.54
C ALA A 27 24.70 -5.27 1.99
N PHE A 28 25.64 -5.35 2.94
CA PHE A 28 25.41 -5.02 4.34
C PHE A 28 24.98 -3.55 4.52
N PHE A 29 25.63 -2.63 3.81
CA PHE A 29 25.30 -1.21 3.84
C PHE A 29 23.91 -0.92 3.26
N VAL A 30 23.57 -1.55 2.12
CA VAL A 30 22.25 -1.43 1.49
C VAL A 30 21.16 -1.98 2.41
N VAL A 31 21.35 -3.16 3.00
CA VAL A 31 20.39 -3.74 3.96
C VAL A 31 20.21 -2.85 5.18
N ARG A 32 21.30 -2.28 5.72
CA ARG A 32 21.25 -1.32 6.84
C ARG A 32 20.54 -0.02 6.48
N LEU A 33 20.67 0.46 5.23
CA LEU A 33 20.02 1.68 4.76
C LEU A 33 18.51 1.46 4.56
N VAL A 34 18.12 0.32 3.98
CA VAL A 34 16.73 -0.06 3.73
C VAL A 34 15.96 -0.36 5.03
N GLN A 35 16.61 -0.93 6.05
CA GLN A 35 15.94 -1.16 7.35
C GLN A 35 15.66 0.13 8.13
N ARG A 36 16.38 1.22 7.86
CA ARG A 36 16.27 2.47 8.62
C ARG A 36 15.23 3.45 8.08
N SER A 37 14.68 3.25 6.88
CA SER A 37 14.16 4.38 6.11
C SER A 37 12.75 4.85 6.43
N THR A 38 11.85 4.14 7.14
CA THR A 38 10.52 4.72 7.40
C THR A 38 9.80 4.18 8.63
N VAL A 39 9.59 2.86 8.73
CA VAL A 39 8.66 2.30 9.71
C VAL A 39 9.20 2.36 11.15
N GLN A 40 10.46 1.97 11.38
CA GLN A 40 11.04 1.98 12.73
C GLN A 40 11.30 3.40 13.27
N ALA A 41 11.53 4.37 12.39
CA ALA A 41 11.74 5.76 12.80
C ALA A 41 10.45 6.42 13.28
N ILE A 42 9.31 6.10 12.64
CA ILE A 42 7.97 6.58 13.04
C ILE A 42 7.55 5.92 14.36
N ILE A 43 7.72 4.61 14.49
CA ILE A 43 7.41 3.86 15.72
C ILE A 43 8.24 4.37 16.91
N LYS A 44 9.50 4.76 16.69
CA LYS A 44 10.37 5.32 17.74
C LYS A 44 10.08 6.79 18.08
N LYS A 45 9.36 7.53 17.23
CA LYS A 45 9.12 8.97 17.40
C LYS A 45 7.75 9.34 17.97
N ASP A 46 6.93 8.35 18.34
CA ASP A 46 5.53 8.59 18.80
C ASP A 46 4.71 9.44 17.80
N GLN A 47 4.97 9.25 16.50
CA GLN A 47 4.23 9.97 15.46
C GLN A 47 3.13 9.08 14.88
N PRO A 48 1.95 9.65 14.56
CA PRO A 48 0.94 8.92 13.82
C PRO A 48 1.47 8.50 12.45
N MET A 49 1.03 7.32 12.02
CA MET A 49 1.33 6.77 10.71
C MET A 49 0.07 6.81 9.84
N GLY A 50 0.17 7.43 8.66
CA GLY A 50 -0.88 7.44 7.65
C GLY A 50 -0.65 6.37 6.59
N ILE A 51 -1.63 5.50 6.37
CA ILE A 51 -1.68 4.59 5.21
C ILE A 51 -2.93 4.92 4.40
N LEU A 52 -2.77 5.21 3.12
CA LEU A 52 -3.89 5.43 2.20
C LEU A 52 -4.26 4.13 1.47
N PHE A 53 -5.48 3.66 1.66
CA PHE A 53 -6.06 2.58 0.88
C PHE A 53 -6.76 3.18 -0.34
N ILE A 54 -6.37 2.75 -1.53
CA ILE A 54 -6.95 3.18 -2.79
C ILE A 54 -7.57 1.96 -3.43
N PHE A 55 -8.88 2.02 -3.64
CA PHE A 55 -9.60 1.06 -4.46
C PHE A 55 -9.85 1.68 -5.83
N GLU A 56 -9.33 1.02 -6.86
CA GLU A 56 -9.48 1.46 -8.24
C GLU A 56 -10.39 0.54 -9.05
N GLN A 57 -11.17 1.17 -9.93
CA GLN A 57 -11.99 0.49 -10.91
C GLN A 57 -11.75 1.13 -12.27
N GLN A 58 -11.43 0.32 -13.28
CA GLN A 58 -11.15 0.79 -14.65
C GLN A 58 -10.11 1.94 -14.69
N GLY A 59 -9.11 1.89 -13.81
CA GLY A 59 -8.03 2.89 -13.74
C GLY A 59 -8.42 4.22 -13.08
N LYS A 60 -9.58 4.31 -12.42
CA LYS A 60 -10.01 5.48 -11.64
C LYS A 60 -10.10 5.13 -10.16
N PRO A 61 -9.78 6.07 -9.25
CA PRO A 61 -9.89 5.84 -7.81
C PRO A 61 -11.36 6.00 -7.39
N VAL A 62 -12.02 4.90 -7.03
CA VAL A 62 -13.45 4.90 -6.66
C VAL A 62 -13.64 5.09 -5.16
N SER A 63 -12.76 4.51 -4.33
CA SER A 63 -12.76 4.70 -2.88
C SER A 63 -11.35 4.96 -2.37
N ASN A 64 -11.20 5.95 -1.49
CA ASN A 64 -9.92 6.32 -0.91
C ASN A 64 -10.06 6.46 0.60
N GLN A 65 -9.44 5.58 1.37
CA GLN A 65 -9.56 5.57 2.83
C GLN A 65 -8.21 5.79 3.48
N LEU A 66 -8.06 6.85 4.25
CA LEU A 66 -6.88 7.13 5.04
C LEU A 66 -7.01 6.47 6.42
N LEU A 67 -6.18 5.46 6.68
CA LEU A 67 -5.96 4.90 8.00
C LEU A 67 -4.87 5.70 8.71
N ILE A 68 -5.22 6.28 9.85
CA ILE A 68 -4.30 6.96 10.75
C ILE A 68 -4.10 6.08 11.97
N TRP A 69 -2.90 5.55 12.14
CA TRP A 69 -2.56 4.68 13.26
C TRP A 69 -1.61 5.39 14.23
N TYR A 70 -1.94 5.35 15.52
CA TYR A 70 -1.12 5.86 16.63
C TYR A 70 -0.58 4.68 17.45
N PRO A 71 0.63 4.18 17.17
CA PRO A 71 1.17 2.97 17.80
C PRO A 71 1.21 3.08 19.34
N SER A 72 1.70 4.20 19.87
CA SER A 72 1.91 4.38 21.31
C SER A 72 0.61 4.42 22.11
N ARG A 73 -0.48 4.90 21.48
CA ARG A 73 -1.81 4.95 22.10
C ARG A 73 -2.67 3.73 21.79
N ARG A 74 -2.20 2.85 20.89
CA ARG A 74 -2.97 1.72 20.34
C ARG A 74 -4.33 2.16 19.78
N LYS A 75 -4.37 3.35 19.17
CA LYS A 75 -5.58 3.90 18.55
C LYS A 75 -5.40 3.99 17.05
N ALA A 76 -6.48 3.79 16.32
CA ALA A 76 -6.54 4.03 14.89
C ALA A 76 -7.81 4.84 14.55
N ALA A 77 -7.74 5.59 13.46
CA ALA A 77 -8.88 6.26 12.86
C ALA A 77 -8.87 5.96 11.37
N ILE A 78 -10.06 5.83 10.77
CA ILE A 78 -10.23 5.72 9.33
C ILE A 78 -11.01 6.94 8.87
N MET A 79 -10.57 7.55 7.79
CA MET A 79 -11.19 8.72 7.17
C MET A 79 -11.36 8.47 5.69
N ASP A 80 -12.57 8.66 5.18
CA ASP A 80 -12.83 8.62 3.74
C ASP A 80 -12.37 9.94 3.09
N ILE A 81 -11.71 9.84 1.94
CA ILE A 81 -11.23 10.96 1.14
C ILE A 81 -11.99 10.95 -0.19
N PRO A 82 -13.00 11.82 -0.34
CA PRO A 82 -13.79 11.87 -1.57
C PRO A 82 -12.92 12.23 -2.78
N GLY A 83 -13.02 11.46 -3.86
CA GLY A 83 -12.33 11.77 -5.13
C GLY A 83 -12.78 13.11 -5.74
N SER A 84 -14.00 13.55 -5.41
CA SER A 84 -14.57 14.85 -5.78
C SER A 84 -14.08 16.03 -4.94
N MET A 85 -13.19 15.80 -3.97
CA MET A 85 -12.62 16.86 -3.15
C MET A 85 -11.89 17.88 -4.05
N GLY A 86 -12.27 19.16 -3.91
CA GLY A 86 -11.72 20.25 -4.69
C GLY A 86 -10.29 20.59 -4.26
N ILE A 87 -9.37 20.59 -5.22
CA ILE A 87 -7.98 20.99 -5.06
C ILE A 87 -7.63 22.12 -6.03
N ILE A 88 -6.63 22.92 -5.65
CA ILE A 88 -6.04 23.93 -6.52
C ILE A 88 -4.83 23.30 -7.19
N LEU A 89 -4.94 22.98 -8.48
CA LEU A 89 -3.80 22.49 -9.25
C LEU A 89 -2.81 23.63 -9.47
N LYS A 90 -1.72 23.63 -8.70
CA LYS A 90 -0.65 24.64 -8.81
C LYS A 90 -0.06 24.75 -10.22
N SER A 91 -0.11 23.67 -11.01
CA SER A 91 0.39 23.64 -12.39
C SER A 91 -0.50 24.38 -13.40
N ALA A 92 -1.79 24.54 -13.11
CA ALA A 92 -2.79 25.09 -14.03
C ALA A 92 -3.55 26.30 -13.46
N ASP A 93 -3.24 26.71 -12.23
CA ASP A 93 -3.94 27.76 -11.45
C ASP A 93 -5.47 27.63 -11.52
N LYS A 94 -5.95 26.39 -11.51
CA LYS A 94 -7.35 26.03 -11.71
C LYS A 94 -7.80 25.06 -10.64
N MET A 95 -9.06 25.23 -10.22
CA MET A 95 -9.73 24.28 -9.35
C MET A 95 -10.13 23.02 -10.12
N SER A 96 -9.80 21.86 -9.56
CA SER A 96 -10.14 20.54 -10.10
C SER A 96 -10.50 19.59 -8.97
N SER A 97 -11.07 18.44 -9.31
CA SER A 97 -11.25 17.32 -8.37
C SER A 97 -9.91 16.61 -8.12
N ILE A 98 -9.72 16.04 -6.94
CA ILE A 98 -8.45 15.37 -6.59
C ILE A 98 -8.22 14.09 -7.39
N ASP A 99 -9.28 13.41 -7.82
CA ASP A 99 -9.20 12.26 -8.72
C ASP A 99 -8.55 12.58 -10.09
N SER A 100 -8.57 13.85 -10.51
CA SER A 100 -8.03 14.28 -11.80
C SER A 100 -6.51 14.14 -11.93
N VAL A 101 -5.80 14.02 -10.80
CA VAL A 101 -4.34 13.81 -10.76
C VAL A 101 -3.96 12.36 -10.49
N TYR A 102 -4.95 11.45 -10.44
CA TYR A 102 -4.72 10.04 -10.23
C TYR A 102 -4.12 9.37 -11.47
N ASP A 103 -3.13 8.53 -11.21
CA ASP A 103 -2.52 7.63 -12.20
C ASP A 103 -2.35 6.25 -11.54
N SER A 104 -3.03 5.25 -12.09
CA SER A 104 -3.01 3.86 -11.62
C SER A 104 -1.58 3.26 -11.62
N GLN A 105 -0.74 3.66 -12.58
CA GLN A 105 0.64 3.19 -12.65
C GLN A 105 1.55 3.88 -11.64
N ASN A 106 1.18 5.09 -11.21
CA ASN A 106 1.96 5.90 -10.29
C ASN A 106 1.07 6.81 -9.41
N PRO A 107 0.51 6.27 -8.32
CA PRO A 107 -0.38 7.03 -7.45
C PRO A 107 0.35 8.03 -6.55
N ASP A 108 1.69 8.17 -6.64
CA ASP A 108 2.47 9.03 -5.73
C ASP A 108 2.06 10.51 -5.84
N LYS A 109 1.71 10.99 -7.03
CA LYS A 109 1.22 12.37 -7.22
C LYS A 109 -0.09 12.60 -6.50
N PHE A 110 -1.02 11.65 -6.63
CA PHE A 110 -2.33 11.68 -5.99
C PHE A 110 -2.19 11.64 -4.46
N VAL A 111 -1.38 10.71 -3.94
CA VAL A 111 -1.10 10.60 -2.49
C VAL A 111 -0.47 11.88 -1.96
N LYS A 112 0.48 12.47 -2.71
CA LYS A 112 1.12 13.72 -2.32
C LYS A 112 0.13 14.88 -2.27
N GLU A 113 -0.77 14.99 -3.22
CA GLU A 113 -1.78 16.05 -3.25
C GLU A 113 -2.74 15.93 -2.04
N ILE A 114 -3.16 14.70 -1.69
CA ILE A 114 -3.95 14.44 -0.47
C ILE A 114 -3.14 14.84 0.78
N SER A 115 -1.88 14.42 0.86
CA SER A 115 -0.98 14.74 1.98
C SER A 115 -0.79 16.26 2.14
N ASP A 116 -0.62 16.98 1.03
CA ASP A 116 -0.43 18.43 1.00
C ASP A 116 -1.71 19.18 1.35
N TYR A 117 -2.87 18.67 0.94
CA TYR A 117 -4.18 19.22 1.28
C TYR A 117 -4.50 19.06 2.77
N LEU A 118 -4.35 17.83 3.30
CA LEU A 118 -4.63 17.52 4.71
C LEU A 118 -3.57 18.05 5.68
N LYS A 119 -2.43 18.54 5.17
CA LYS A 119 -1.25 18.89 5.98
C LYS A 119 -0.81 17.76 6.92
N PHE A 120 -0.99 16.53 6.46
CA PHE A 120 -0.72 15.32 7.22
C PHE A 120 0.12 14.35 6.39
N PRO A 121 1.24 13.83 6.94
CA PRO A 121 2.12 12.96 6.16
C PRO A 121 1.48 11.59 5.94
N ILE A 122 1.32 11.22 4.67
CA ILE A 122 0.95 9.85 4.29
C ILE A 122 2.24 9.05 4.08
N ASN A 123 2.43 8.00 4.88
CA ASN A 123 3.68 7.23 4.94
C ASN A 123 3.72 6.05 3.97
N GLY A 124 2.58 5.67 3.41
CA GLY A 124 2.47 4.62 2.42
C GLY A 124 1.05 4.54 1.87
N TRP A 125 0.92 3.75 0.81
CA TRP A 125 -0.36 3.52 0.16
C TRP A 125 -0.51 2.05 -0.24
N LEU A 126 -1.74 1.58 -0.33
CA LEU A 126 -2.11 0.24 -0.79
C LEU A 126 -3.12 0.40 -1.93
N LEU A 127 -2.80 -0.19 -3.08
CA LEU A 127 -3.63 -0.13 -4.28
C LEU A 127 -4.29 -1.49 -4.56
N TYR A 128 -5.62 -1.50 -4.53
CA TYR A 128 -6.46 -2.65 -4.83
C TYR A 128 -7.27 -2.41 -6.09
N ASP A 129 -7.16 -3.33 -7.06
CA ASP A 129 -8.17 -3.54 -8.08
C ASP A 129 -9.17 -4.60 -7.58
N GLU A 130 -10.29 -4.78 -8.30
CA GLU A 130 -11.32 -5.79 -7.99
C GLU A 130 -10.73 -7.19 -7.76
N ARG A 131 -9.74 -7.58 -8.57
CA ARG A 131 -9.13 -8.92 -8.49
C ARG A 131 -8.24 -9.07 -7.25
N ARG A 132 -7.43 -8.06 -6.91
CA ARG A 132 -6.58 -8.08 -5.71
C ARG A 132 -7.42 -8.01 -4.45
N LEU A 133 -8.50 -7.23 -4.44
CA LEU A 133 -9.41 -7.17 -3.30
C LEU A 133 -10.05 -8.54 -3.05
N SER A 134 -10.68 -9.13 -4.08
CA SER A 134 -11.30 -10.45 -3.99
C SER A 134 -10.31 -11.51 -3.46
N ARG A 135 -9.13 -11.63 -4.07
CA ARG A 135 -8.09 -12.57 -3.59
C ARG A 135 -7.64 -12.31 -2.17
N THR A 136 -7.52 -11.04 -1.76
CA THR A 136 -7.08 -10.71 -0.40
C THR A 136 -8.12 -11.17 0.63
N VAL A 137 -9.40 -10.99 0.32
CA VAL A 137 -10.51 -11.46 1.16
C VAL A 137 -10.53 -12.98 1.23
N ASP A 138 -10.38 -13.67 0.11
CA ASP A 138 -10.35 -15.14 0.08
C ASP A 138 -9.20 -15.70 0.93
N LEU A 139 -8.02 -15.07 0.86
CA LEU A 139 -6.86 -15.43 1.66
C LEU A 139 -7.08 -15.21 3.17
N LEU A 140 -7.93 -14.25 3.55
CA LEU A 140 -8.31 -14.00 4.93
C LEU A 140 -9.43 -14.93 5.43
N GLY A 141 -9.96 -15.80 4.57
CA GLY A 141 -11.07 -16.70 4.88
C GLY A 141 -12.45 -16.02 4.82
N GLY A 142 -12.55 -14.91 4.10
CA GLY A 142 -13.77 -14.10 3.96
C GLY A 142 -13.87 -12.95 4.97
N LEU A 143 -14.81 -12.04 4.73
CA LEU A 143 -15.11 -10.90 5.59
C LEU A 143 -16.47 -11.07 6.25
N GLN A 144 -16.50 -11.07 7.58
CA GLN A 144 -17.74 -11.11 8.34
C GLN A 144 -18.37 -9.71 8.39
N LEU A 145 -19.58 -9.58 7.84
CA LEU A 145 -20.32 -8.32 7.75
C LEU A 145 -21.75 -8.52 8.24
N PHE A 146 -22.35 -7.43 8.72
CA PHE A 146 -23.77 -7.37 9.02
C PHE A 146 -24.45 -6.50 7.97
N ILE A 147 -25.29 -7.11 7.14
CA ILE A 147 -26.04 -6.44 6.08
C ILE A 147 -27.48 -6.28 6.58
N PRO A 148 -27.95 -5.07 6.93
CA PRO A 148 -29.26 -4.88 7.55
C PRO A 148 -30.41 -5.42 6.69
N ASP A 149 -30.37 -5.13 5.39
CA ASP A 149 -31.40 -5.51 4.42
C ASP A 149 -30.76 -6.24 3.23
N PRO A 150 -31.32 -7.39 2.79
CA PRO A 150 -30.78 -8.10 1.63
C PRO A 150 -30.89 -7.23 0.38
N VAL A 151 -29.82 -7.17 -0.40
CA VAL A 151 -29.82 -6.50 -1.71
C VAL A 151 -29.96 -7.59 -2.77
N MET A 152 -31.12 -7.63 -3.41
CA MET A 152 -31.40 -8.53 -4.53
C MET A 152 -31.63 -7.74 -5.80
N ASN A 153 -31.30 -8.35 -6.94
CA ASN A 153 -31.46 -7.85 -8.29
C ASN A 153 -32.66 -6.89 -8.46
N SER A 154 -32.36 -5.68 -8.94
CA SER A 154 -33.35 -4.71 -9.41
C SER A 154 -33.05 -4.36 -10.86
N ASP A 155 -33.98 -3.68 -11.56
CA ASP A 155 -33.80 -3.32 -12.98
C ASP A 155 -32.52 -2.51 -13.26
N SER A 156 -31.95 -1.83 -12.25
CA SER A 156 -30.69 -1.06 -12.33
C SER A 156 -29.44 -1.80 -11.84
N MET A 157 -29.59 -2.92 -11.12
CA MET A 157 -28.49 -3.73 -10.58
C MET A 157 -28.71 -5.19 -10.96
N LYS A 158 -28.26 -5.57 -12.16
CA LYS A 158 -28.21 -6.97 -12.58
C LYS A 158 -26.99 -7.65 -11.97
N ASP A 159 -27.19 -8.87 -11.47
CA ASP A 159 -26.19 -9.78 -10.92
C ASP A 159 -25.62 -9.44 -9.52
N ILE A 160 -26.33 -8.61 -8.74
CA ILE A 160 -25.99 -8.36 -7.33
C ILE A 160 -26.90 -9.17 -6.40
N SER A 161 -26.29 -9.99 -5.54
CA SER A 161 -27.00 -10.81 -4.57
C SER A 161 -26.26 -10.84 -3.24
N LEU A 162 -26.66 -9.92 -2.36
CA LEU A 162 -26.11 -9.78 -1.02
C LEU A 162 -27.13 -10.29 0.02
N PRO A 163 -26.80 -11.37 0.76
CA PRO A 163 -27.69 -11.90 1.78
C PRO A 163 -27.80 -10.94 2.96
N GLY A 164 -29.01 -10.81 3.53
CA GLY A 164 -29.22 -10.04 4.75
C GLY A 164 -28.76 -10.80 6.00
N GLY A 165 -28.52 -10.04 7.07
CA GLY A 165 -28.10 -10.55 8.38
C GLY A 165 -26.58 -10.59 8.57
N SER A 166 -26.12 -11.45 9.50
CA SER A 166 -24.69 -11.68 9.73
C SER A 166 -24.19 -12.75 8.76
N VAL A 167 -23.36 -12.33 7.81
CA VAL A 167 -22.87 -13.17 6.71
C VAL A 167 -21.35 -13.06 6.59
N VAL A 168 -20.72 -14.11 6.06
CA VAL A 168 -19.32 -14.08 5.64
C VAL A 168 -19.29 -13.93 4.13
N LEU A 169 -18.76 -12.81 3.65
CA LEU A 169 -18.58 -12.56 2.22
C LEU A 169 -17.25 -13.13 1.75
N ASP A 170 -17.29 -13.84 0.63
CA ASP A 170 -16.11 -14.22 -0.15
C ASP A 170 -15.61 -13.04 -0.99
N GLY A 171 -14.48 -13.22 -1.68
CA GLY A 171 -13.87 -12.17 -2.47
C GLY A 171 -14.78 -11.61 -3.56
N ASP A 172 -15.57 -12.47 -4.20
CA ASP A 172 -16.48 -12.05 -5.28
C ASP A 172 -17.65 -11.24 -4.74
N LYS A 173 -18.24 -11.63 -3.60
CA LYS A 173 -19.31 -10.87 -2.94
C LYS A 173 -18.82 -9.56 -2.32
N VAL A 174 -17.56 -9.48 -1.88
CA VAL A 174 -16.99 -8.22 -1.38
C VAL A 174 -16.87 -7.18 -2.49
N ASN A 175 -16.58 -7.58 -3.73
CA ASN A 175 -16.58 -6.63 -4.85
C ASN A 175 -17.99 -6.09 -5.17
N GLN A 176 -19.06 -6.81 -4.80
CA GLN A 176 -20.45 -6.38 -5.00
C GLN A 176 -20.96 -5.46 -3.89
N TYR A 177 -20.34 -5.49 -2.70
CA TYR A 177 -20.72 -4.70 -1.52
C TYR A 177 -20.08 -3.31 -1.55
#